data_AF-A0AAU9QYL5-F1
#
_entry.id   AF-A0AAU9QYL5-F1
#
_cell.length_a   1.000
_cell.length_b   1.000
_cell.length_c   1.000
_cell.angle_alpha   90.00
_cell.angle_beta   90.00
_cell.angle_gamma   90.00
#
_symmetry.space_group_name_H-M   'P 1'
#
loop_
_entity.id
_entity.type
_entity.pdbx_description
1 polymer ?
#
loop_
_entity_poly.entity_id
_entity_poly.type
_entity_poly.pdbx_seq_one_letter_code
_entity_poly.pdbx_strand_id
1 'polypeptide(L)' 'MIKEQHVFYATSPDSIEDFLRTEISVGKHIYCAFTCELLDDYLIASARKRQIVSIRFKDGQTIYP' A
#
# COMPACT_ATOMS: atom_id res chain seq x y z
N MET A 1 0.65 -17.21 7.92
CA MET A 1 1.94 -16.57 7.58
C MET A 1 1.79 -15.86 6.25
N ILE A 2 1.92 -14.53 6.22
CA ILE A 2 2.06 -13.79 4.96
C ILE A 2 3.46 -14.12 4.45
N LYS A 3 3.58 -14.75 3.27
CA LYS A 3 4.88 -14.97 2.62
C LYS A 3 5.45 -13.59 2.28
N GLU A 4 6.73 -13.32 2.57
CA GLU A 4 7.40 -12.03 2.32
C GLU A 4 7.23 -11.52 0.88
N GLN A 5 7.06 -12.46 -0.06
CA GLN A 5 6.77 -12.22 -1.47
C GLN A 5 5.46 -11.45 -1.72
N HIS A 6 4.59 -11.29 -0.73
CA HIS A 6 3.29 -10.61 -0.83
C HIS A 6 3.30 -9.20 -0.19
N VAL A 7 4.46 -8.70 0.22
CA VAL A 7 4.58 -7.41 0.91
C VAL A 7 5.43 -6.45 0.09
N PHE A 8 4.96 -5.21 -0.04
CA PHE A 8 5.71 -4.07 -0.54
C PHE A 8 5.96 -3.09 0.62
N TYR A 9 7.19 -2.57 0.72
CA TYR A 9 7.57 -1.57 1.73
C TYR A 9 7.69 -0.21 1.06
N ALA A 10 6.86 0.74 1.48
CA ALA A 10 6.80 2.09 0.97
C ALA A 10 7.42 3.07 1.96
N THR A 11 8.34 3.92 1.49
CA THR A 11 8.96 4.98 2.32
C THR A 11 8.25 6.32 2.16
N SER A 12 7.49 6.51 1.08
CA SER A 12 6.70 7.71 0.77
C SER A 12 5.43 7.37 -0.03
N PRO A 13 4.44 8.27 -0.09
CA PRO A 13 3.29 8.13 -0.99
C PRO A 13 3.67 7.91 -2.46
N ASP A 14 4.71 8.61 -2.95
CA ASP A 14 5.19 8.47 -4.34
C ASP A 14 5.61 7.03 -4.66
N SER A 15 6.28 6.35 -3.71
CA SER A 15 6.67 4.94 -3.88
C SER A 15 5.47 3.99 -3.97
N ILE A 16 4.34 4.35 -3.36
CA ILE A 16 3.07 3.62 -3.54
C ILE A 16 2.52 3.88 -4.93
N GLU A 17 2.53 5.13 -5.40
CA GLU A 17 2.03 5.47 -6.72
C GLU A 17 2.76 4.70 -7.82
N ASP A 18 4.10 4.72 -7.79
CA ASP A 18 4.92 3.99 -8.75
C ASP A 18 4.69 2.48 -8.69
N PHE A 19 4.55 1.93 -7.47
CA PHE A 19 4.25 0.52 -7.28
C PHE A 19 2.89 0.13 -7.87
N LEU A 20 1.84 0.93 -7.63
CA LEU A 20 0.47 0.69 -8.12
C LEU A 20 0.35 0.76 -9.65
N ARG A 21 1.33 1.33 -10.34
CA ARG A 21 1.39 1.30 -11.82
C ARG A 21 1.86 -0.06 -12.36
N THR A 22 2.45 -0.92 -11.53
CA THR A 22 2.95 -2.23 -11.94
C THR A 22 1.95 -3.35 -11.69
N GLU A 23 2.00 -4.41 -12.50
CA GLU A 23 1.21 -5.64 -12.28
C GLU A 23 1.64 -6.42 -11.01
N ILE A 24 2.85 -6.16 -10.52
CA ILE A 24 3.38 -6.77 -9.30
C ILE A 24 2.56 -6.33 -8.07
N SER A 25 1.88 -5.19 -8.14
CA SER A 25 1.07 -4.68 -7.04
C SER A 25 -0.17 -5.51 -6.72
N VAL A 26 -0.64 -6.34 -7.65
CA VAL A 26 -1.92 -7.02 -7.49
C VAL A 26 -1.92 -7.99 -6.29
N GLY A 27 -2.90 -7.85 -5.41
CA GLY A 27 -3.07 -8.75 -4.26
C GLY A 27 -1.97 -8.64 -3.21
N LYS A 28 -1.27 -7.50 -3.13
CA LYS A 28 -0.16 -7.28 -2.16
C LYS A 28 -0.64 -6.55 -0.91
N HIS A 29 0.13 -6.71 0.16
CA HIS A 29 0.09 -5.86 1.34
C HIS A 29 1.14 -4.75 1.20
N ILE A 30 0.83 -3.55 1.69
CA ILE A 30 1.76 -2.42 1.73
C ILE A 30 2.07 -2.09 3.19
N TYR A 31 3.35 -1.90 3.50
CA TYR A 31 3.82 -1.37 4.79
C TYR A 31 4.48 -0.01 4.55
N CYS A 32 3.96 1.02 5.20
CA CYS A 32 4.37 2.40 5.05
C CYS A 32 5.26 2.83 6.21
N ALA A 33 6.39 3.49 5.92
CA ALA A 33 7.23 4.15 6.91
C ALA A 33 6.71 5.55 7.33
N PHE A 34 5.47 5.88 6.97
CA PHE A 34 4.79 7.15 7.23
C PHE A 34 3.38 6.92 7.80
N THR A 35 2.71 7.98 8.24
CA THR A 35 1.35 7.96 8.83
C THR A 35 0.28 8.10 7.76
N CYS A 36 -0.97 7.68 8.06
CA CYS A 36 -2.04 7.68 7.07
C CYS A 36 -2.40 9.05 6.47
N GLU A 37 -2.10 10.14 7.18
CA GLU A 37 -2.40 11.52 6.80
C GLU A 37 -1.74 11.94 5.47
N LEU A 38 -0.68 11.24 5.05
CA LEU A 38 0.01 11.49 3.78
C LEU A 38 -0.58 10.68 2.62
N LEU A 39 -1.56 9.81 2.86
CA LEU A 39 -2.18 9.01 1.82
C LEU A 39 -3.46 9.70 1.34
N ASP A 40 -3.52 10.03 0.04
CA ASP A 40 -4.68 10.69 -0.55
C ASP A 40 -5.73 9.70 -1.09
N ASP A 41 -6.91 10.23 -1.42
CA ASP A 41 -8.03 9.46 -1.95
C ASP A 41 -7.73 8.83 -3.32
N TYR A 42 -6.84 9.42 -4.11
CA TYR A 42 -6.45 8.90 -5.41
C TYR A 42 -5.65 7.60 -5.28
N LEU A 43 -4.70 7.55 -4.35
CA LEU A 43 -3.93 6.36 -4.02
C LEU A 43 -4.82 5.27 -3.43
N ILE A 44 -5.79 5.62 -2.59
CA ILE A 44 -6.79 4.66 -2.08
C ILE A 44 -7.61 4.05 -3.22
N ALA A 45 -8.13 4.88 -4.13
CA ALA A 45 -8.88 4.40 -5.29
C ALA A 45 -8.03 3.51 -6.21
N SER A 46 -6.75 3.84 -6.38
CA SER A 46 -5.81 3.05 -7.17
C SER A 46 -5.47 1.71 -6.49
N ALA A 47 -5.30 1.71 -5.17
CA ALA A 47 -5.09 0.51 -4.36
C ALA A 47 -6.28 -0.45 -4.44
N ARG A 48 -7.53 0.05 -4.41
CA ARG A 48 -8.75 -0.74 -4.68
C ARG A 48 -8.69 -1.44 -6.02
N LYS A 49 -8.38 -0.70 -7.10
CA LYS A 49 -8.33 -1.25 -8.47
C LYS A 49 -7.30 -2.36 -8.60
N ARG A 50 -6.19 -2.26 -7.86
CA ARG A 50 -5.13 -3.26 -7.80
C ARG A 50 -5.39 -4.38 -6.78
N GLN A 51 -6.53 -4.38 -6.10
CA GLN A 51 -6.86 -5.40 -5.09
C GLN A 51 -5.79 -5.48 -3.98
N ILE A 52 -5.25 -4.34 -3.57
CA ILE A 52 -4.34 -4.26 -2.42
C ILE A 52 -5.07 -4.79 -1.19
N VAL A 53 -4.45 -5.75 -0.50
CA VAL A 53 -5.08 -6.48 0.59
C VAL A 53 -5.12 -5.64 1.87
N SER A 54 -4.06 -4.90 2.15
CA SER A 54 -4.02 -3.96 3.27
C SER A 54 -2.89 -2.95 3.10
N ILE A 55 -3.05 -1.77 3.67
CA ILE A 55 -2.00 -0.75 3.82
C ILE A 55 -1.81 -0.50 5.32
N ARG A 56 -0.66 -0.88 5.87
CA ARG A 56 -0.31 -0.65 7.28
C ARG A 56 0.69 0.49 7.40
N PHE A 57 0.47 1.39 8.34
CA PHE A 57 1.31 2.55 8.59
C PHE A 57 2.22 2.34 9.81
N LYS A 58 3.24 3.20 9.96
CA LYS A 58 4.23 3.08 11.04
C LYS A 58 3.65 3.23 12.44
N ASP A 59 2.51 3.90 12.56
CA ASP A 59 1.77 4.13 13.80
C ASP A 59 0.83 2.96 14.17
N GLY A 60 0.82 1.89 13.35
CA GLY A 60 0.00 0.71 13.55
C GLY A 60 -1.39 0.81 12.92
N GLN A 61 -1.78 1.96 12.37
CA GLN A 61 -3.03 2.07 11.63
C GLN A 61 -3.00 1.16 10.40
N THR A 62 -4.13 0.56 10.06
CA THR A 62 -4.27 -0.27 8.86
C THR A 62 -5.54 0.13 8.11
N ILE A 63 -5.42 0.32 6.81
CA ILE A 63 -6.54 0.55 5.88
C ILE A 63 -6.72 -0.68 5.01
N TYR A 64 -7.98 -1.00 4.71
CA TYR A 64 -8.41 -2.01 3.75
C TYR A 64 -9.09 -1.27 2.60
N PRO A 65 -8.34 -0.95 1.52
CA PRO A 65 -8.81 -0.08 0.45
C PRO A 65 -10.13 -0.54 -0.15
#